data_AF-A0A015LGK0-F1
#
_entry.id   AF-A0A015LGK0-F1
#
_cell.length_a   1.000
_cell.length_b   1.000
_cell.length_c   1.000
_cell.angle_alpha   90.00
_cell.angle_beta   90.00
_cell.angle_gamma   90.00
#
_symmetry.space_group_name_H-M   'P 1'
#
loop_
_entity.id
_entity.type
_entity.pdbx_description
1 polymer ?
#
loop_
_entity_poly.entity_id
_entity_poly.type
_entity_poly.pdbx_seq_one_letter_code
_entity_poly.pdbx_strand_id
1 'polypeptide(L)'
;MSSRHVKSSFVTAKFITIDNDVDVYPGQVQYYFIHTVDLPNGPAEHFLAYVRWYKHAGSRNIRYYFSSDNDINTCNVELWCAKFYQESRDCIILIHHIFSRFIPINYQISDQRNAREYLAIKTGFIMIYSDLLVFDRVWEDKN
;
A
#
# COMPACT_ATOMS: atom_id res chain seq x y z
N MET A 1 14.12 -2.65 17.29
CA MET A 1 13.08 -1.93 16.51
C MET A 1 11.77 -1.97 17.28
N SER A 2 11.16 -0.82 17.57
CA SER A 2 9.89 -0.71 18.30
C SER A 2 8.75 -1.33 17.51
N SER A 3 7.95 -2.21 18.13
CA SER A 3 6.81 -2.91 17.50
C SER A 3 5.70 -1.97 17.02
N ARG A 4 5.72 -0.70 17.46
CA ARG A 4 4.75 0.33 17.06
C ARG A 4 5.03 0.87 15.65
N HIS A 5 6.30 0.98 15.24
CA HIS A 5 6.68 1.60 13.95
C HIS A 5 6.41 0.70 12.74
N VAL A 6 6.35 -0.63 12.95
CA VAL A 6 6.01 -1.61 11.90
C VAL A 6 4.58 -1.41 11.38
N LYS A 7 3.66 -0.90 12.21
CA LYS A 7 2.25 -0.73 11.83
C LYS A 7 2.02 0.42 10.85
N SER A 8 2.91 1.42 10.80
CA SER A 8 2.75 2.57 9.90
C SER A 8 3.42 2.40 8.53
N SER A 9 4.10 1.27 8.27
CA SER A 9 4.76 1.06 6.97
C SER A 9 3.82 0.55 5.87
N PHE A 10 2.65 0.01 6.20
CA PHE A 10 1.78 -0.63 5.22
C PHE A 10 0.74 0.36 4.67
N VAL A 11 0.82 0.62 3.38
CA VAL A 11 0.06 1.67 2.69
C VAL A 11 -0.60 1.12 1.42
N THR A 12 -1.72 1.69 1.03
CA THR A 12 -2.29 1.51 -0.30
C THR A 12 -2.19 2.81 -1.08
N ALA A 13 -1.94 2.72 -2.38
CA ALA A 13 -1.99 3.84 -3.30
C ALA A 13 -2.96 3.52 -4.44
N LYS A 14 -3.65 4.57 -4.92
CA LYS A 14 -4.55 4.49 -6.07
C LYS A 14 -3.83 4.99 -7.31
N PHE A 15 -3.88 4.20 -8.36
CA PHE A 15 -3.33 4.55 -9.66
C PHE A 15 -4.48 4.60 -10.66
N ILE A 16 -4.55 5.69 -11.41
CA ILE A 16 -5.49 5.81 -12.53
C ILE A 16 -4.79 5.20 -13.74
N THR A 17 -5.42 4.17 -14.31
CA THR A 17 -4.96 3.51 -15.51
C THR A 17 -5.32 4.33 -16.76
N ILE A 18 -4.73 3.97 -17.90
CA ILE A 18 -5.00 4.64 -19.19
C ILE A 18 -6.49 4.56 -19.57
N ASP A 19 -7.18 3.50 -19.13
CA ASP A 19 -8.60 3.27 -19.38
C ASP A 19 -9.52 3.99 -18.38
N ASN A 20 -8.98 4.93 -17.59
CA ASN A 20 -9.65 5.60 -16.46
C ASN A 20 -10.15 4.66 -15.35
N ASP A 21 -9.70 3.41 -15.32
CA ASP A 21 -9.95 2.52 -14.18
C ASP A 21 -9.00 2.86 -13.02
N VAL A 22 -9.44 2.61 -11.79
CA VAL A 22 -8.68 2.92 -10.58
C VAL A 22 -8.18 1.63 -9.95
N ASP A 23 -6.89 1.37 -10.10
CA ASP A 23 -6.24 0.27 -9.42
C ASP A 23 -5.75 0.68 -8.03
N VAL A 24 -5.95 -0.20 -7.04
CA VAL A 24 -5.42 -0.04 -5.69
C VAL A 24 -4.27 -1.02 -5.49
N TYR A 25 -3.08 -0.51 -5.19
CA TYR A 25 -1.90 -1.33 -4.89
C TYR A 25 -1.50 -1.18 -3.42
N PRO A 26 -1.40 -2.30 -2.68
CA PRO A 26 -0.82 -2.32 -1.35
C PRO A 26 0.70 -2.46 -1.43
N GLY A 27 1.38 -1.77 -0.53
CA GLY A 27 2.82 -1.82 -0.42
C GLY A 27 3.30 -1.52 0.98
N GLN A 28 4.61 -1.67 1.16
CA GLN A 28 5.31 -1.36 2.38
C GLN A 28 6.33 -0.25 2.15
N VAL A 29 6.11 0.90 2.80
CA VAL A 29 7.05 2.02 2.86
C VAL A 29 8.33 1.55 3.54
N GLN A 30 9.46 1.68 2.86
CA GLN A 30 10.77 1.42 3.45
C GLN A 30 11.32 2.69 4.10
N TYR A 31 11.23 3.83 3.41
CA TYR A 31 11.70 5.12 3.91
C TYR A 31 10.95 6.29 3.25
N TYR A 32 10.96 7.43 3.94
CA TYR A 32 10.48 8.71 3.44
C TYR A 32 11.69 9.62 3.19
N PHE A 33 11.59 10.50 2.21
CA PHE A 33 12.64 11.45 1.88
C PHE A 33 12.06 12.72 1.26
N ILE A 34 12.81 13.81 1.38
CA ILE A 34 12.47 15.10 0.78
C ILE A 34 13.33 15.27 -0.47
N HIS A 35 12.72 15.71 -1.56
CA HIS A 35 13.43 16.08 -2.77
C HIS A 35 13.15 17.56 -3.09
N THR A 36 14.22 18.34 -3.12
CA THR A 36 14.17 19.76 -3.48
C THR A 36 14.42 19.90 -4.97
N VAL A 37 13.53 20.59 -5.67
CA VAL A 37 13.63 20.89 -7.10
C VAL A 37 13.77 22.39 -7.27
N ASP A 38 14.83 22.83 -7.95
CA ASP A 38 15.01 24.25 -8.28
C ASP A 38 14.08 24.65 -9.42
N LEU A 39 13.05 25.43 -9.11
CA LEU A 39 12.13 25.99 -10.09
C LEU A 39 12.45 27.47 -10.33
N PRO A 40 12.01 28.07 -11.46
CA PRO A 40 12.22 29.50 -11.73
C PRO A 40 11.67 30.44 -10.65
N ASN A 41 10.71 29.97 -9.85
CA ASN A 41 10.08 30.72 -8.76
C ASN A 41 10.74 30.45 -7.40
N GLY A 42 11.86 29.71 -7.37
CA GLY A 42 12.57 29.27 -6.16
C GLY A 42 12.54 27.75 -5.97
N PRO A 43 13.33 27.23 -5.02
CA PRO A 43 13.35 25.81 -4.69
C PRO A 43 12.02 25.35 -4.11
N ALA A 44 11.54 24.20 -4.57
CA ALA A 44 10.31 23.56 -4.10
C ALA A 44 10.61 22.17 -3.51
N GLU A 45 10.19 21.94 -2.28
CA GLU A 45 10.36 20.67 -1.59
C GLU A 45 9.19 19.72 -1.87
N HIS A 46 9.52 18.46 -2.16
CA HIS A 46 8.55 17.40 -2.41
C HIS A 46 8.78 16.26 -1.42
N PHE A 47 7.73 15.88 -0.70
CA PHE A 47 7.76 14.76 0.22
C PHE A 47 7.44 13.46 -0.51
N LEU A 48 8.41 12.55 -0.54
CA LEU A 48 8.37 11.30 -1.27
C LEU A 48 8.48 10.11 -0.31
N ALA A 49 7.91 8.98 -0.75
CA ALA A 49 8.02 7.69 -0.09
C ALA A 49 8.58 6.67 -1.07
N TYR A 50 9.53 5.86 -0.62
CA TYR A 50 9.91 4.64 -1.33
C TYR A 50 9.10 3.45 -0.79
N VAL A 51 8.28 2.87 -1.65
CA VAL A 51 7.30 1.84 -1.34
C VAL A 51 7.56 0.59 -2.17
N ARG A 52 7.63 -0.55 -1.48
CA ARG A 52 7.72 -1.87 -2.09
C ARG A 52 6.32 -2.43 -2.30
N TRP A 53 5.92 -2.63 -3.54
CA TRP A 53 4.56 -3.08 -3.89
C TRP A 53 4.41 -4.59 -3.84
N TYR A 54 3.36 -5.08 -3.19
CA TYR A 54 3.05 -6.51 -3.15
C TYR A 54 2.50 -7.00 -4.49
N LYS A 55 2.88 -8.22 -4.87
CA LYS A 55 2.35 -8.88 -6.07
C LYS A 55 0.90 -9.27 -5.87
N HIS A 56 0.13 -9.20 -6.94
CA HIS A 56 -1.20 -9.79 -6.94
C HIS A 56 -1.16 -11.28 -6.60
N ALA A 57 -2.23 -11.78 -5.97
CA ALA A 57 -2.48 -13.20 -5.95
C ALA A 57 -2.60 -13.74 -7.39
N GLY A 58 -2.00 -14.91 -7.63
CA GLY A 58 -1.84 -15.46 -8.98
C GLY A 58 -3.13 -15.82 -9.73
N SER A 59 -4.30 -15.75 -9.09
CA SER A 59 -5.60 -15.89 -9.75
C SER A 59 -6.65 -15.02 -9.07
N ARG A 60 -7.68 -14.61 -9.84
CA ARG A 60 -8.79 -13.78 -9.35
C ARG A 60 -9.58 -14.47 -8.22
N ASN A 61 -9.77 -15.79 -8.31
CA ASN A 61 -10.47 -16.58 -7.29
C ASN A 61 -9.72 -16.59 -5.95
N ILE A 62 -8.39 -16.53 -5.98
CA ILE A 62 -7.61 -16.41 -4.74
C ILE A 62 -7.69 -14.98 -4.21
N ARG A 63 -7.59 -13.97 -5.08
CA ARG A 63 -7.66 -12.57 -4.65
C ARG A 63 -8.96 -12.27 -3.90
N TYR A 64 -10.07 -12.80 -4.38
CA TYR A 64 -11.40 -12.64 -3.78
C TYR A 64 -11.87 -13.92 -3.08
N TYR A 65 -10.97 -14.62 -2.39
CA TYR A 65 -11.29 -15.90 -1.73
C TYR A 65 -12.49 -15.79 -0.77
N PHE A 66 -12.68 -14.64 -0.13
CA PHE A 66 -13.77 -14.40 0.80
C PHE A 66 -15.06 -13.86 0.13
N SER A 67 -15.11 -13.74 -1.20
CA SER A 67 -16.34 -13.32 -1.88
C SER A 67 -17.35 -14.46 -1.86
N SER A 68 -18.59 -14.19 -1.45
CA SER A 68 -19.71 -15.10 -1.69
C SER A 68 -20.11 -15.08 -3.16
N ASP A 69 -20.55 -16.23 -3.70
CA ASP A 69 -20.84 -16.55 -5.11
C ASP A 69 -21.96 -15.71 -5.77
N ASN A 70 -21.86 -14.37 -5.77
CA ASN A 70 -22.49 -13.47 -6.75
C ASN A 70 -22.27 -11.98 -6.50
N ASP A 71 -21.54 -11.58 -5.44
CA ASP A 71 -21.35 -10.15 -5.15
C ASP A 71 -19.89 -9.82 -4.85
N ILE A 72 -19.06 -9.85 -5.89
CA ILE A 72 -17.64 -9.43 -5.86
C ILE A 72 -17.52 -8.01 -5.26
N ASN A 73 -18.55 -7.17 -5.40
CA ASN A 73 -18.59 -5.81 -4.87
C ASN A 73 -18.73 -5.75 -3.33
N THR A 74 -19.02 -6.86 -2.65
CA THR A 74 -19.13 -6.93 -1.18
C THR A 74 -17.89 -7.50 -0.49
N CYS A 75 -16.94 -8.04 -1.25
CA CYS A 75 -15.73 -8.61 -0.67
C CYS A 75 -14.76 -7.50 -0.22
N ASN A 76 -14.85 -7.13 1.04
CA ASN A 76 -13.98 -6.11 1.63
C ASN A 76 -12.56 -6.60 1.92
N VAL A 77 -12.21 -7.85 1.61
CA VAL A 77 -10.89 -8.43 1.93
C VAL A 77 -10.26 -9.01 0.67
N GLU A 78 -9.15 -8.43 0.25
CA GLU A 78 -8.36 -8.93 -0.87
C GLU A 78 -7.12 -9.69 -0.39
N LEU A 79 -6.84 -10.83 -1.01
CA LEU A 79 -5.59 -11.58 -0.81
C LEU A 79 -4.52 -11.14 -1.81
N TRP A 80 -3.37 -10.76 -1.28
CA TRP A 80 -2.17 -10.37 -2.02
C TRP A 80 -1.02 -11.34 -1.75
N CYS A 81 -0.08 -11.48 -2.67
CA CYS A 81 1.09 -12.31 -2.43
C CYS A 81 2.06 -11.59 -1.49
N ALA A 82 2.64 -12.29 -0.51
CA ALA A 82 3.64 -11.73 0.39
C ALA A 82 4.96 -11.33 -0.33
N LYS A 83 5.11 -11.67 -1.62
CA LYS A 83 6.27 -11.30 -2.45
C LYS A 83 6.08 -9.93 -3.08
N PHE A 84 7.17 -9.16 -3.17
CA PHE A 84 7.18 -7.86 -3.83
C PHE A 84 7.40 -7.96 -5.34
N TYR A 85 6.91 -6.95 -6.08
CA TYR A 85 7.38 -6.65 -7.43
C TYR A 85 8.87 -6.27 -7.42
N GLN A 86 9.50 -6.33 -8.60
CA GLN A 86 10.87 -5.87 -8.76
C GLN A 86 10.91 -4.34 -8.58
N GLU A 87 12.06 -3.84 -8.13
CA GLU A 87 12.29 -2.41 -7.95
C GLU A 87 12.18 -1.68 -9.28
N SER A 88 11.38 -0.62 -9.30
CA SER A 88 11.23 0.27 -10.43
C SER A 88 11.06 1.72 -9.93
N ARG A 89 10.96 2.66 -10.86
CA ARG A 89 10.65 4.06 -10.55
C ARG A 89 9.27 4.21 -9.91
N ASP A 90 8.36 3.26 -10.16
CA ASP A 90 7.00 3.24 -9.60
C ASP A 90 7.00 2.95 -8.09
N CYS A 91 8.14 2.52 -7.53
CA CYS A 91 8.32 2.44 -6.08
C CYS A 91 8.43 3.81 -5.41
N ILE A 92 8.68 4.89 -6.14
CA ILE A 92 8.74 6.24 -5.58
C ILE A 92 7.40 6.93 -5.83
N ILE A 93 6.71 7.28 -4.76
CA ILE A 93 5.45 8.01 -4.84
C ILE A 93 5.49 9.26 -3.97
N LEU A 94 4.72 10.27 -4.37
CA LEU A 94 4.41 11.40 -3.53
C LEU A 94 3.58 10.94 -2.34
N ILE A 95 3.89 11.46 -1.16
CA ILE A 95 3.19 11.05 0.07
C ILE A 95 1.69 11.36 -0.01
N HIS A 96 1.30 12.43 -0.69
CA HIS A 96 -0.11 12.77 -0.90
C HIS A 96 -0.84 11.82 -1.88
N HIS A 97 -0.12 10.95 -2.60
CA HIS A 97 -0.72 9.87 -3.39
C HIS A 97 -0.99 8.60 -2.56
N ILE A 98 -0.59 8.56 -1.29
CA ILE A 98 -0.94 7.47 -0.38
C ILE A 98 -2.42 7.57 -0.04
N PHE A 99 -3.19 6.55 -0.44
CA PHE A 99 -4.64 6.52 -0.27
C PHE A 99 -5.06 6.14 1.16
N SER A 100 -4.50 5.06 1.70
CA SER A 100 -4.81 4.62 3.07
C SER A 100 -3.70 3.77 3.69
N ARG A 101 -3.79 3.49 5.00
CA ARG A 101 -2.97 2.48 5.68
C ARG A 101 -3.75 1.22 5.93
N PHE A 102 -3.05 0.09 6.02
CA PHE A 102 -3.67 -1.19 6.35
C PHE A 102 -2.84 -1.98 7.35
N ILE A 103 -3.45 -2.98 7.99
CA ILE A 103 -2.74 -3.94 8.83
C ILE A 103 -2.69 -5.24 8.04
N PRO A 104 -1.50 -5.71 7.61
CA PRO A 104 -1.38 -6.99 6.93
C PRO A 104 -1.69 -8.12 7.90
N ILE A 105 -2.47 -9.10 7.45
CA ILE A 105 -2.66 -10.36 8.14
C ILE A 105 -2.10 -11.46 7.25
N ASN A 106 -1.16 -12.25 7.77
CA ASN A 106 -0.65 -13.42 7.07
C ASN A 106 -1.75 -14.49 7.04
N TYR A 107 -2.08 -14.95 5.84
CA TYR A 107 -3.11 -15.96 5.59
C TYR A 107 -2.53 -17.09 4.76
N GLN A 108 -2.84 -18.32 5.14
CA GLN A 108 -2.48 -19.53 4.39
C GLN A 108 -3.78 -20.23 3.95
N ILE A 109 -3.86 -20.57 2.66
CA ILE A 109 -5.06 -21.20 2.07
C ILE A 109 -5.06 -22.72 2.33
N SER A 110 -3.96 -23.31 2.81
CA SER A 110 -3.84 -24.75 3.11
C SER A 110 -2.82 -25.01 4.21
N ASP A 111 -2.98 -26.11 4.96
CA ASP A 111 -2.04 -26.53 6.04
C ASP A 111 -0.81 -27.31 5.53
N GLN A 112 -0.61 -27.42 4.21
CA GLN A 112 0.52 -28.17 3.65
C GLN A 112 1.84 -27.39 3.77
N ARG A 113 2.98 -28.09 3.91
CA ARG A 113 4.32 -27.49 4.05
C ARG A 113 4.76 -26.56 2.89
N ASN A 114 4.05 -26.57 1.76
CA ASN A 114 4.28 -25.69 0.60
C ASN A 114 3.18 -24.61 0.43
N ALA A 115 2.40 -24.35 1.47
CA ALA A 115 1.33 -23.36 1.44
C ALA A 115 1.88 -21.98 1.07
N ARG A 116 1.26 -21.35 0.08
CA ARG A 116 1.59 -19.97 -0.28
C ARG A 116 1.04 -19.05 0.80
N GLU A 117 1.90 -18.16 1.29
CA GLU A 117 1.50 -17.10 2.22
C GLU A 117 0.94 -15.91 1.44
N TYR A 118 -0.23 -15.46 1.91
CA TYR A 118 -0.94 -14.32 1.38
C TYR A 118 -1.09 -13.25 2.47
N LEU A 119 -1.22 -12.01 2.02
CA LEU A 119 -1.61 -10.88 2.85
C LEU A 119 -3.09 -10.62 2.64
N ALA A 120 -3.88 -10.78 3.69
CA ALA A 120 -5.27 -10.36 3.69
C ALA A 120 -5.34 -8.87 4.03
N ILE A 121 -5.92 -8.09 3.11
CA ILE A 121 -6.02 -6.64 3.21
C ILE A 121 -7.49 -6.28 3.20
N LYS A 122 -7.96 -5.73 4.32
CA LYS A 122 -9.33 -5.22 4.41
C LYS A 122 -9.39 -3.81 3.82
N THR A 123 -10.08 -3.65 2.71
CA THR A 123 -10.39 -2.35 2.10
C THR A 123 -11.49 -1.68 2.93
N GLY A 124 -11.12 -1.14 4.09
CA GLY A 124 -12.03 -0.51 5.04
C GLY A 124 -11.34 0.61 5.82
N PHE A 125 -11.39 1.81 5.25
CA PHE A 125 -11.29 3.13 5.87
C PHE A 125 -10.18 3.37 6.92
N ILE A 126 -9.05 3.91 6.45
CA ILE A 126 -8.55 5.22 6.91
C ILE A 126 -8.25 5.99 5.63
N MET A 127 -9.22 6.76 5.11
CA MET A 127 -8.90 7.74 4.08
C MET A 127 -8.03 8.80 4.74
N ILE A 128 -6.79 8.94 4.27
CA ILE A 128 -5.98 10.10 4.63
C ILE A 128 -6.51 11.25 3.77
N TYR A 129 -7.70 11.77 4.12
CA TYR A 129 -8.11 13.05 3.57
C TYR A 129 -7.22 14.12 4.18
N SER A 130 -6.40 14.71 3.31
CA SER A 130 -5.82 16.05 3.41
C SER A 130 -5.61 16.57 4.82
N ASP A 131 -4.38 16.47 5.33
CA ASP A 131 -3.70 17.61 5.94
C ASP A 131 -2.25 17.23 6.31
N LEU A 132 -1.33 18.16 6.08
CA LEU A 132 0.09 18.12 6.48
C LEU A 132 0.30 17.65 7.93
N LEU A 133 -0.70 17.87 8.80
CA LEU A 133 -0.72 17.46 10.21
C LEU A 133 -0.69 15.93 10.42
N VAL A 134 -1.17 15.13 9.47
CA VAL A 134 -1.07 13.66 9.56
C VAL A 134 0.32 13.18 9.13
N PHE A 135 1.00 13.92 8.24
CA PHE A 135 2.38 13.64 7.87
C PHE A 135 3.33 13.91 9.04
N ASP A 136 3.18 15.06 9.73
CA ASP A 136 4.02 15.39 10.89
C ASP A 136 3.97 14.29 11.95
N ARG A 137 2.77 13.75 12.24
CA ARG A 137 2.59 12.67 13.21
C ARG A 137 3.28 11.35 12.81
N VAL A 138 3.42 11.09 11.51
CA VAL A 138 4.05 9.86 10.96
C VAL A 138 5.55 9.99 10.87
N TRP A 139 6.02 11.21 10.61
CA TRP A 139 7.42 11.54 10.61
C TRP A 139 7.97 11.53 12.04
N GLU A 140 7.24 12.11 13.00
CA GLU A 140 7.61 12.03 14.42
C GLU A 140 7.60 10.60 14.96
N ASP A 141 6.68 9.74 14.53
CA ASP A 141 6.68 8.32 14.90
C ASP A 141 7.85 7.52 14.27
N LYS A 142 8.69 8.12 13.40
CA LYS A 142 9.81 7.41 12.75
C LYS A 142 11.20 7.94 13.10
N ASN A 143 11.31 9.09 13.76
CA ASN A 143 12.57 9.66 14.27
C ASN A 143 12.67 9.52 15.80
#